data_AF-A0AAW6S856-F1
#
_entry.id   AF-A0AAW6S856-F1
#
_cell.length_a   1.000
_cell.length_b   1.000
_cell.length_c   1.000
_cell.angle_alpha   90.00
_cell.angle_beta   90.00
_cell.angle_gamma   90.00
#
_symmetry.space_group_name_H-M   'P 1'
#
loop_
_entity.id
_entity.type
_entity.pdbx_description
1 polymer ?
#
loop_
_entity_poly.entity_id
_entity_poly.type
_entity_poly.pdbx_seq_one_letter_code
_entity_poly.pdbx_strand_id
1 'polypeptide(L)'
;LEQDIIRREKVGELSTLIITESNAGATTPYVYQYYLYSAKKSDADFLNDLRSGYEPFLVTTASDVYVKIEDNSIHLKVSGDIFKFKNVAGYSFIYMDSSPF
;
A
#
# COMPACT_ATOMS: atom_id res chain seq x y z
N LEU A 1 -1.20 0.05 16.19
CA LEU A 1 -0.91 -1.23 15.54
C LEU A 1 0.52 -1.17 15.07
N GLU A 2 1.35 -2.08 15.54
CA GLU A 2 2.70 -2.26 15.03
C GLU A 2 2.57 -2.81 13.60
N GLN A 3 3.27 -2.19 12.65
CA GLN A 3 3.24 -2.57 11.24
C GLN A 3 4.68 -2.73 10.75
N ASP A 4 4.93 -3.81 10.01
CA ASP A 4 6.24 -4.08 9.41
C ASP A 4 6.22 -3.73 7.92
N ILE A 5 7.27 -3.05 7.44
CA ILE A 5 7.40 -2.75 6.01
C ILE A 5 7.94 -3.99 5.31
N ILE A 6 7.14 -4.58 4.44
CA ILE A 6 7.48 -5.83 3.73
C ILE A 6 7.96 -5.60 2.30
N ARG A 7 7.58 -4.48 1.67
CA ARG A 7 7.98 -4.17 0.30
C ARG A 7 8.05 -2.68 0.03
N ARG A 8 8.97 -2.31 -0.87
CA ARG A 8 9.12 -0.97 -1.43
C ARG A 8 9.34 -1.06 -2.93
N GLU A 9 8.64 -0.22 -3.69
CA GLU A 9 8.83 -0.12 -5.14
C GLU A 9 8.82 1.33 -5.58
N LYS A 10 9.76 1.70 -6.46
CA LYS A 10 9.80 3.03 -7.06
C LYS A 10 8.63 3.21 -8.01
N VAL A 11 7.92 4.34 -7.93
CA VAL A 11 6.83 4.73 -8.82
C VAL A 11 7.16 6.09 -9.41
N GLY A 12 7.74 6.08 -10.62
CA GLY A 12 8.35 7.25 -11.23
C GLY A 12 9.44 7.86 -10.33
N GLU A 13 9.75 9.14 -10.51
CA GLU A 13 10.83 9.82 -9.77
C GLU A 13 10.39 10.43 -8.44
N LEU A 14 9.08 10.55 -8.20
CA LEU A 14 8.54 11.35 -7.09
C LEU A 14 7.88 10.50 -6.00
N SER A 15 7.62 9.23 -6.28
CA SER A 15 6.84 8.38 -5.38
C SER A 15 7.45 7.00 -5.18
N THR A 16 7.16 6.44 -4.00
CA THR A 16 7.50 5.08 -3.62
C THR A 16 6.23 4.40 -3.13
N LEU A 17 5.90 3.26 -3.71
CA LEU A 17 4.91 2.35 -3.14
C LEU A 17 5.53 1.66 -1.93
N ILE A 18 4.91 1.79 -0.77
CA ILE A 18 5.29 1.09 0.45
C ILE A 18 4.15 0.15 0.83
N ILE A 19 4.48 -1.11 1.07
CA ILE A 19 3.53 -2.12 1.55
C ILE A 19 3.93 -2.52 2.96
N THR A 20 2.99 -2.43 3.88
CA THR A 20 3.14 -2.93 5.24
C THR A 20 2.21 -4.10 5.50
N GLU A 21 2.58 -4.92 6.48
CA GLU A 21 1.68 -5.90 7.07
C GLU A 21 1.49 -5.63 8.56
N SER A 22 0.33 -6.01 9.08
CA SER A 22 0.06 -6.02 10.51
C SER A 22 -0.64 -7.32 10.88
N ASN A 23 -0.20 -7.90 12.00
CA ASN A 23 -0.82 -9.08 12.58
C ASN A 23 -1.73 -8.65 13.74
N ALA A 24 -3.02 -9.00 13.66
CA ALA A 24 -4.01 -8.70 14.70
C ALA A 24 -4.26 -9.90 15.65
N GLY A 25 -3.37 -10.89 15.67
CA GLY A 25 -3.42 -12.09 16.51
C GLY A 25 -3.52 -13.39 15.71
N ALA A 26 -3.28 -14.53 16.38
CA ALA A 26 -3.16 -15.85 15.75
C ALA A 26 -4.39 -16.29 14.92
N THR A 27 -5.57 -15.78 15.22
CA THR A 27 -6.83 -16.12 14.54
C THR A 27 -7.27 -15.07 13.53
N THR A 28 -6.59 -13.93 13.46
CA THR A 28 -6.96 -12.82 12.59
C THR A 28 -6.04 -12.84 11.37
N PRO A 29 -6.60 -12.84 10.14
CA PRO A 29 -5.79 -12.74 8.93
C PRO A 29 -4.86 -11.53 8.99
N TYR A 30 -3.69 -11.65 8.35
CA TYR A 30 -2.83 -10.51 8.11
C TYR A 30 -3.59 -9.43 7.33
N VAL A 31 -3.36 -8.17 7.71
CA VAL A 31 -3.88 -7.02 6.98
C VAL A 31 -2.71 -6.33 6.29
N TYR A 32 -2.81 -6.22 4.98
CA TYR A 32 -1.84 -5.55 4.13
C TYR A 32 -2.32 -4.13 3.84
N GLN A 33 -1.43 -3.15 4.02
CA GLN A 33 -1.71 -1.74 3.81
C GLN A 33 -0.73 -1.16 2.79
N TYR A 34 -1.27 -0.46 1.79
CA TYR A 34 -0.51 0.08 0.67
C TYR A 34 -0.53 1.61 0.73
N TYR A 35 0.66 2.20 0.61
CA TYR A 35 0.89 3.64 0.73
C TYR A 35 1.63 4.16 -0.48
N LEU A 36 1.27 5.36 -0.93
CA LEU A 36 2.03 6.10 -1.93
C LEU A 36 2.79 7.23 -1.24
N TYR A 37 4.07 7.02 -0.99
CA TYR A 37 4.89 7.94 -0.22
C TYR A 37 5.87 8.73 -1.10
N SER A 38 6.46 9.80 -0.55
CA SER A 38 7.43 10.62 -1.28
C SER A 38 8.77 9.89 -1.43
N ALA A 39 9.30 9.83 -2.66
CA ALA A 39 10.63 9.24 -2.93
C ALA A 39 11.79 10.01 -2.27
N LYS A 40 11.54 11.23 -1.78
CA LYS A 40 12.54 12.08 -1.10
C LYS A 40 12.64 11.85 0.41
N LYS A 41 11.72 11.07 0.98
CA LYS A 41 11.63 10.84 2.43
C LYS A 41 12.12 9.43 2.79
N SER A 42 12.68 9.30 3.99
CA SER A 42 13.23 8.04 4.50
C SER A 42 12.15 7.16 5.12
N ASP A 43 12.52 5.93 5.46
CA ASP A 43 11.67 5.02 6.23
C ASP A 43 11.37 5.54 7.63
N ALA A 44 12.33 6.21 8.26
CA ALA A 44 12.11 6.83 9.57
C ALA A 44 11.04 7.93 9.48
N ASP A 45 11.06 8.72 8.40
CA ASP A 45 10.02 9.72 8.13
C ASP A 45 8.67 9.05 7.89
N PHE A 46 8.63 7.98 7.10
CA PHE A 46 7.42 7.22 6.85
C PHE A 46 6.82 6.64 8.14
N LEU A 47 7.63 5.99 8.98
CA LEU A 47 7.19 5.41 10.25
C LEU A 47 6.71 6.48 11.23
N ASN A 48 7.32 7.66 11.23
CA ASN A 48 6.85 8.80 12.02
C ASN A 48 5.51 9.33 11.51
N ASP A 49 5.38 9.55 10.21
CA ASP A 49 4.12 9.98 9.58
C ASP A 49 3.00 8.94 9.82
N LEU A 50 3.34 7.65 9.79
CA LEU A 50 2.42 6.55 10.11
C LEU A 50 1.90 6.62 11.55
N ARG A 51 2.79 6.89 12.53
CA ARG A 51 2.39 7.13 13.93
C ARG A 51 1.53 8.39 14.08
N SER A 52 1.69 9.35 13.19
CA SER A 52 0.88 10.57 13.11
C SER A 52 -0.42 10.41 12.29
N GLY A 53 -0.76 9.18 11.87
CA GLY A 53 -2.04 8.89 11.21
C GLY A 53 -2.01 8.98 9.69
N TYR A 54 -0.83 8.90 9.06
CA TYR A 54 -0.74 8.78 7.60
C TYR A 54 -1.49 7.54 7.11
N GLU A 55 -2.41 7.74 6.17
CA GLU A 55 -3.37 6.71 5.80
C GLU A 55 -2.98 5.92 4.54
N PRO A 56 -3.25 4.61 4.50
CA PRO A 56 -3.09 3.82 3.29
C PRO A 56 -4.17 4.15 2.26
N PHE A 57 -3.83 3.98 0.99
CA PHE A 57 -4.76 4.11 -0.13
C PHE A 57 -5.49 2.78 -0.41
N LEU A 58 -4.89 1.64 -0.05
CA LEU A 58 -5.52 0.30 -0.12
C LEU A 58 -5.28 -0.47 1.19
N VAL A 59 -6.32 -1.12 1.70
CA VAL A 59 -6.28 -2.04 2.84
C VAL A 59 -6.98 -3.34 2.45
N THR A 60 -6.28 -4.47 2.55
CA THR A 60 -6.78 -5.78 2.09
C THR A 60 -6.23 -6.94 2.92
N THR A 61 -6.91 -8.09 2.91
CA THR A 61 -6.38 -9.38 3.41
C THR A 61 -5.60 -10.16 2.34
N ALA A 62 -5.61 -9.71 1.08
CA ALA A 62 -4.92 -10.40 -0.01
C ALA A 62 -3.40 -10.28 0.14
N SER A 63 -2.72 -11.41 0.36
CA SER A 63 -1.26 -11.49 0.44
C SER A 63 -0.57 -11.47 -0.92
N ASP A 64 -1.31 -11.70 -2.00
CA ASP A 64 -0.84 -11.94 -3.36
C ASP A 64 -1.34 -10.89 -4.37
N VAL A 65 -1.58 -9.66 -3.91
CA VAL A 65 -1.95 -8.55 -4.80
C VAL A 65 -0.92 -8.43 -5.92
N TYR A 66 -1.39 -8.53 -7.16
CA TYR A 66 -0.56 -8.26 -8.32
C TYR A 66 -0.36 -6.75 -8.43
N VAL A 67 0.91 -6.34 -8.43
CA VAL A 67 1.34 -4.94 -8.58
C VAL A 67 2.16 -4.84 -9.86
N LYS A 68 1.72 -3.98 -10.78
CA LYS A 68 2.50 -3.58 -11.96
C LYS A 68 2.68 -2.07 -11.94
N ILE A 69 3.93 -1.63 -12.05
CA ILE A 69 4.29 -0.22 -12.11
C ILE A 69 4.76 0.09 -13.53
N GLU A 70 4.14 1.07 -14.17
CA GLU A 70 4.53 1.58 -15.49
C GLU A 70 4.69 3.09 -15.40
N ASP A 71 5.92 3.59 -15.49
CA ASP A 71 6.28 4.99 -15.22
C ASP A 71 5.75 5.47 -13.86
N ASN A 72 4.75 6.36 -13.88
CA ASN A 72 4.11 6.89 -12.69
C ASN A 72 2.74 6.25 -12.42
N SER A 73 2.39 5.15 -13.08
CA SER A 73 1.13 4.44 -12.87
C SER A 73 1.33 3.17 -12.05
N ILE A 74 0.36 2.87 -11.19
CA ILE A 74 0.28 1.64 -10.40
C ILE A 74 -1.00 0.92 -10.80
N HIS A 75 -0.84 -0.27 -11.36
CA HIS A 75 -1.93 -1.17 -11.70
C HIS A 75 -1.97 -2.30 -10.67
N LEU A 76 -3.11 -2.42 -10.01
CA LEU A 76 -3.34 -3.41 -8.95
C LEU A 76 -4.41 -4.39 -9.40
N LYS A 77 -4.16 -5.68 -9.19
CA LYS A 77 -5.20 -6.72 -9.22
C LYS A 77 -5.28 -7.41 -7.86
N VAL A 78 -6.45 -7.33 -7.24
CA VAL A 78 -6.69 -7.82 -5.88
C VAL A 78 -7.75 -8.93 -5.92
N SER A 79 -7.42 -10.09 -5.33
CA SER A 79 -8.28 -11.29 -5.28
C SER A 79 -8.62 -11.67 -3.83
N GLY A 80 -9.07 -10.70 -3.03
CA GLY A 80 -9.42 -10.88 -1.62
C GLY A 80 -10.25 -9.73 -1.09
N ASP A 81 -10.47 -9.69 0.22
CA ASP A 81 -11.29 -8.65 0.83
C ASP A 81 -10.60 -7.29 0.74
N ILE A 82 -11.33 -6.28 0.27
CA ILE A 82 -10.88 -4.89 0.22
C ILE A 82 -11.69 -4.10 1.28
N PHE A 83 -11.00 -3.66 2.33
CA PHE A 83 -11.63 -2.85 3.39
C PHE A 83 -11.58 -1.35 3.09
N LYS A 84 -10.56 -0.92 2.34
CA LYS A 84 -10.40 0.47 1.91
C LYS A 84 -9.76 0.50 0.54
N PHE A 85 -10.33 1.28 -0.36
CA PHE A 85 -9.67 1.76 -1.56
C PHE A 85 -10.01 3.24 -1.75
N LYS A 86 -9.00 4.09 -1.84
CA LYS A 86 -9.14 5.50 -2.16
C LYS A 86 -8.07 5.88 -3.16
N ASN A 87 -8.47 6.29 -4.35
CA ASN A 87 -7.52 6.89 -5.27
C ASN A 87 -6.96 8.17 -4.63
N VAL A 88 -5.66 8.23 -4.44
CA VAL A 88 -4.98 9.38 -3.84
C VAL A 88 -4.50 10.31 -4.96
N ALA A 89 -4.91 11.58 -4.90
CA ALA A 89 -4.36 12.58 -5.79
C ALA A 89 -2.87 12.77 -5.46
N GLY A 90 -2.01 12.68 -6.47
CA GLY A 90 -0.56 12.75 -6.29
C GLY A 90 0.18 12.73 -7.63
N TYR A 91 1.45 12.34 -7.60
CA TYR A 91 2.30 12.24 -8.78
C TYR A 91 2.10 10.94 -9.58
N SER A 92 1.20 10.07 -9.11
CA SER A 92 0.97 8.75 -9.67
C SER A 92 -0.51 8.48 -9.92
N PHE A 93 -0.80 7.72 -10.97
CA PHE A 93 -2.14 7.22 -11.27
C PHE A 93 -2.33 5.82 -10.67
N ILE A 94 -3.45 5.58 -10.00
CA ILE A 94 -3.76 4.27 -9.40
C ILE A 94 -4.98 3.68 -10.08
N TYR A 95 -4.78 2.51 -10.69
CA TYR A 95 -5.82 1.69 -11.31
C TYR A 95 -5.99 0.41 -10.53
N MET A 96 -7.21 0.08 -10.14
CA MET A 96 -7.52 -1.15 -9.41
C MET A 96 -8.55 -1.97 -10.18
N ASP A 97 -8.19 -3.20 -10.48
CA ASP A 97 -9.11 -4.25 -10.93
C ASP A 97 -9.32 -5.22 -9.76
N SER A 98 -10.55 -5.30 -9.27
CA SER A 98 -10.91 -6.22 -8.19
C SER A 98 -11.88 -7.27 -8.73
N SER A 99 -11.47 -8.53 -8.70
CA SER A 99 -12.37 -9.66 -8.98
C SER A 99 -12.77 -10.33 -7.66
N PRO A 100 -14.07 -10.49 -7.36
CA PRO A 100 -14.50 -11.27 -6.19
C PRO A 100 -14.29 -12.78 -6.35
N PHE A 101 -13.76 -13.23 -7.49
CA PHE A 101 -13.77 -14.61 -7.95
C PHE A 101 -12.45 -14.97 -8.64
#